data_AF-A0A7D5N3E7-F1
#
_entry.id   AF-A0A7D5N3E7-F1
#
_cell.length_a   1.000
_cell.length_b   1.000
_cell.length_c   1.000
_cell.angle_alpha   90.00
_cell.angle_beta   90.00
_cell.angle_gamma   90.00
#
_symmetry.space_group_name_H-M   'P 1'
#
loop_
_entity.id
_entity.type
_entity.pdbx_description
1 polymer ?
#
loop_
_entity_poly.entity_id
_entity_poly.type
_entity_poly.pdbx_seq_one_letter_code
_entity_poly.pdbx_strand_id
1 'polypeptide(L)'
;MHDYKNYYSYSLQSKNAFIASKRFSDTLDVNTEIGLALVSLGRTREGLLLLERTRETLKVSGDEESYAIATDNLSNAYLELNRYEEALKYQLS
;
A
#
# COMPACT_ATOMS: atom_id res chain seq x y z
N MET A 1 -14.06 16.72 10.55
CA MET A 1 -12.66 16.25 10.45
C MET A 1 -12.59 14.90 11.12
N HIS A 2 -12.67 13.82 10.34
CA HIS A 2 -12.58 12.46 10.87
C HIS A 2 -11.16 12.16 11.35
N ASP A 3 -11.05 11.21 12.26
CA ASP A 3 -9.91 10.94 13.16
C ASP A 3 -8.73 10.24 12.47
N TYR A 4 -8.29 10.77 11.32
CA TYR A 4 -7.24 10.19 10.48
C TYR A 4 -5.88 10.11 11.18
N LYS A 5 -5.63 10.97 12.17
CA LYS A 5 -4.38 10.95 12.96
C LYS A 5 -4.30 9.72 13.87
N ASN A 6 -5.40 9.38 14.54
CA ASN A 6 -5.45 8.19 15.37
C ASN A 6 -5.33 6.92 14.52
N TYR A 7 -6.05 6.86 13.40
CA TYR A 7 -5.94 5.76 12.45
C TYR A 7 -4.50 5.53 11.96
N TYR A 8 -3.84 6.58 11.46
CA TYR A 8 -2.45 6.49 11.01
C TYR A 8 -1.50 5.97 12.10
N SER A 9 -1.69 6.41 13.35
CA SER A 9 -0.87 5.96 14.48
C SER A 9 -1.06 4.49 14.83
N TYR A 10 -2.30 3.99 14.80
CA TYR A 10 -2.61 2.57 15.02
C TYR A 10 -2.05 1.69 13.91
N SER A 11 -2.24 2.10 12.65
CA SER A 11 -1.70 1.38 11.49
C SER A 11 -0.17 1.29 11.56
N LEU A 12 0.52 2.35 12.02
CA LEU A 12 1.98 2.33 12.17
C LEU A 12 2.46 1.36 13.27
N GLN A 13 1.75 1.27 14.40
CA GLN A 13 2.06 0.31 15.46
C GLN A 13 1.88 -1.14 14.99
N SER A 14 0.76 -1.43 14.32
CA SER A 14 0.43 -2.75 13.80
C SER A 14 1.51 -3.24 12.82
N LYS A 15 1.94 -2.36 11.89
CA LYS A 15 3.04 -2.62 10.96
C LYS A 15 4.34 -3.06 11.65
N ASN A 16 4.76 -2.35 12.69
CA ASN A 16 6.00 -2.66 13.40
C ASN A 16 5.95 -4.05 14.05
N ALA A 17 4.79 -4.47 14.56
CA ALA A 17 4.58 -5.80 15.13
C ALA A 17 4.65 -6.90 14.05
N PHE A 18 4.08 -6.67 12.87
CA PHE A 18 4.12 -7.64 11.77
C PHE A 18 5.53 -7.79 11.16
N ILE A 19 6.28 -6.70 11.01
CA ILE A 19 7.69 -6.75 10.58
C ILE A 19 8.52 -7.56 11.58
N ALA A 20 8.35 -7.31 12.88
CA ALA A 20 9.06 -8.04 13.92
C ALA A 20 8.76 -9.55 13.92
N SER A 21 7.55 -9.94 13.50
CA SER A 21 7.13 -11.33 13.39
C SER A 21 7.42 -11.99 12.02
N LYS A 22 8.07 -11.28 11.09
CA LYS A 22 8.34 -11.72 9.70
C LYS A 22 7.08 -12.11 8.92
N ARG A 23 5.90 -11.59 9.31
CA ARG A 23 4.63 -11.80 8.63
C ARG A 23 4.38 -10.66 7.66
N PHE A 24 5.07 -10.70 6.52
CA PHE A 24 5.04 -9.62 5.54
C PHE A 24 3.68 -9.44 4.86
N SER A 25 2.91 -10.51 4.66
CA SER A 25 1.54 -10.46 4.15
C SER A 25 0.61 -9.66 5.04
N ASP A 26 0.69 -9.80 6.36
CA ASP A 26 -0.11 -9.00 7.31
C ASP A 26 0.20 -7.49 7.24
N THR A 27 1.34 -7.09 6.64
CA THR A 27 1.65 -5.67 6.40
C THR A 27 0.99 -5.10 5.15
N LEU A 28 0.46 -5.95 4.26
CA LEU A 28 -0.20 -5.54 3.01
C LEU A 28 -1.40 -4.64 3.30
N ASP A 29 -2.37 -5.16 4.07
CA ASP A 29 -3.62 -4.45 4.34
C ASP A 29 -3.36 -3.10 5.01
N VAL A 30 -2.50 -3.11 6.04
CA VAL A 30 -2.12 -1.91 6.79
C VAL A 30 -1.41 -0.87 5.90
N ASN A 31 -0.49 -1.30 5.03
CA ASN A 31 0.21 -0.37 4.15
C ASN A 31 -0.68 0.12 3.01
N THR A 32 -1.59 -0.71 2.50
CA THR A 32 -2.58 -0.31 1.49
C THR A 32 -3.47 0.79 2.03
N GLU A 33 -4.04 0.55 3.20
CA GLU A 33 -4.89 1.49 3.92
C GLU A 33 -4.21 2.84 4.16
N ILE A 34 -2.99 2.83 4.69
CA ILE A 34 -2.19 4.06 4.88
C ILE A 34 -1.90 4.72 3.52
N GLY A 35 -1.52 3.94 2.51
CA GLY A 35 -1.14 4.43 1.19
C GLY A 35 -2.26 5.20 0.53
N LEU A 36 -3.47 4.62 0.49
CA LEU A 36 -4.67 5.24 -0.05
C LEU A 36 -5.07 6.48 0.77
N ALA A 37 -5.04 6.40 2.10
CA ALA A 37 -5.34 7.56 2.95
C ALA A 37 -4.37 8.73 2.69
N LEU A 38 -3.08 8.47 2.50
CA LEU A 38 -2.09 9.49 2.14
C LEU A 38 -2.39 10.09 0.76
N VAL A 39 -2.78 9.27 -0.22
CA VAL A 39 -3.21 9.74 -1.55
C VAL A 39 -4.43 10.66 -1.42
N SER A 40 -5.47 10.26 -0.70
CA SER A 40 -6.68 11.07 -0.51
C SER A 40 -6.42 12.39 0.24
N LEU A 41 -5.40 12.43 1.11
CA LEU A 41 -4.96 13.64 1.83
C LEU A 41 -4.04 14.55 0.98
N GLY A 42 -3.82 14.23 -0.30
CA GLY A 42 -2.92 14.99 -1.18
C GLY A 42 -1.43 14.72 -0.94
N ARG A 43 -1.08 13.82 -0.02
CA ARG A 43 0.29 13.33 0.22
C ARG A 43 0.61 12.19 -0.75
N THR A 44 0.30 12.41 -2.02
CA THR A 44 0.29 11.41 -3.10
C THR A 44 1.62 10.67 -3.23
N ARG A 45 2.75 11.40 -3.21
CA ARG A 45 4.09 10.80 -3.33
C ARG A 45 4.37 9.81 -2.20
N GLU A 46 3.98 10.14 -0.98
CA GLU A 46 4.24 9.29 0.19
C GLU A 46 3.37 8.04 0.15
N GLY A 47 2.09 8.19 -0.23
CA GLY A 47 1.16 7.07 -0.39
C GLY A 47 1.62 6.08 -1.45
N LEU A 48 1.92 6.57 -2.66
CA LEU A 48 2.38 5.71 -3.77
C LEU A 48 3.70 5.00 -3.44
N LEU A 49 4.67 5.70 -2.82
CA LEU A 49 5.94 5.09 -2.42
C LEU A 49 5.75 3.97 -1.40
N LEU A 50 4.79 4.12 -0.48
CA LEU A 50 4.47 3.08 0.51
C LEU A 50 3.87 1.84 -0.15
N LEU A 51 2.93 2.03 -1.08
CA LEU A 51 2.31 0.95 -1.85
C LEU A 51 3.36 0.20 -2.69
N GLU A 52 4.23 0.92 -3.40
CA GLU A 52 5.32 0.32 -4.19
C GLU A 52 6.28 -0.50 -3.33
N ARG A 53 6.69 0.01 -2.17
CA ARG A 53 7.59 -0.72 -1.25
C ARG A 53 6.96 -2.00 -0.71
N THR A 54 5.66 -1.96 -0.44
CA THR A 54 4.90 -3.12 0.03
C THR A 54 4.91 -4.20 -1.03
N ARG A 55 4.59 -3.83 -2.27
CA ARG A 55 4.64 -4.71 -3.43
C ARG A 55 6.01 -5.35 -3.64
N GLU A 56 7.10 -4.56 -3.60
CA GLU A 56 8.47 -5.10 -3.75
C GLU A 56 8.84 -6.06 -2.61
N THR A 57 8.42 -5.76 -1.38
CA THR A 57 8.68 -6.65 -0.23
C THR A 57 7.98 -7.99 -0.42
N LEU A 58 6.72 -7.99 -0.86
CA LEU A 58 5.95 -9.20 -1.10
C LEU A 58 6.52 -10.00 -2.27
N LYS A 59 6.96 -9.33 -3.34
CA LYS A 59 7.69 -9.95 -4.45
C LYS A 59 8.94 -10.69 -3.98
N VAL A 60 9.76 -10.05 -3.16
CA VAL A 60 11.01 -10.65 -2.62
C VAL A 60 10.70 -11.79 -1.64
N SER A 61 9.56 -11.73 -0.93
CA SER A 61 9.15 -12.79 -0.01
C SER A 61 8.69 -14.08 -0.71
N GLY A 62 8.35 -14.01 -2.01
CA GLY A 62 7.78 -15.12 -2.78
C GLY A 62 6.29 -15.35 -2.54
N ASP A 63 5.61 -14.43 -1.85
CA ASP A 63 4.16 -14.45 -1.65
C ASP A 63 3.45 -13.88 -2.88
N GLU A 64 3.23 -14.74 -3.88
CA GLU A 64 2.66 -14.36 -5.18
C GLU A 64 1.23 -13.83 -5.07
N GLU A 65 0.42 -14.39 -4.16
CA GLU A 65 -0.96 -13.96 -3.93
C GLU A 65 -1.00 -12.54 -3.38
N SER A 66 -0.25 -12.28 -2.30
CA SER A 66 -0.17 -10.94 -1.72
C SER A 66 0.47 -9.93 -2.68
N TYR A 67 1.45 -10.36 -3.49
CA TYR A 67 2.05 -9.53 -4.53
C TYR A 67 1.05 -9.10 -5.61
N ALA A 68 0.19 -10.01 -6.06
CA ALA A 68 -0.86 -9.67 -7.02
C ALA A 68 -1.84 -8.65 -6.44
N ILE A 69 -2.30 -8.87 -5.20
CA ILE A 69 -3.20 -7.93 -4.50
C ILE A 69 -2.53 -6.56 -4.31
N ALA A 70 -1.25 -6.52 -3.95
CA ALA A 70 -0.50 -5.27 -3.82
C ALA A 70 -0.37 -4.51 -5.16
N THR A 71 -0.27 -5.24 -6.27
CA THR A 71 -0.19 -4.67 -7.61
C THR A 71 -1.53 -4.07 -8.04
N ASP A 72 -2.65 -4.76 -7.77
CA ASP A 72 -3.99 -4.23 -8.00
C ASP A 72 -4.27 -2.98 -7.16
N ASN A 73 -3.89 -2.98 -5.88
CA ASN A 73 -4.05 -1.82 -5.00
C ASN A 73 -3.27 -0.59 -5.50
N LEU A 74 -2.05 -0.82 -6.03
CA LEU A 74 -1.25 0.25 -6.62
C LEU A 74 -1.87 0.77 -7.93
N SER A 75 -2.40 -0.11 -8.77
CA SER A 75 -3.18 0.26 -9.97
C SER A 75 -4.38 1.14 -9.59
N ASN A 76 -5.17 0.74 -8.59
CA ASN A 76 -6.31 1.50 -8.08
C ASN A 76 -5.90 2.89 -7.57
N ALA A 77 -4.79 3.00 -6.84
CA ALA A 77 -4.28 4.30 -6.39
C ALA A 77 -3.91 5.22 -7.58
N TYR A 78 -3.39 4.67 -8.67
CA TYR A 78 -3.14 5.44 -9.90
C TYR A 78 -4.46 5.83 -10.62
N LEU A 79 -5.47 4.96 -10.61
CA LEU A 79 -6.81 5.28 -11.14
C LEU A 79 -7.47 6.44 -10.38
N GLU A 80 -7.41 6.45 -9.04
CA GLU A 80 -7.94 7.55 -8.21
C GLU A 80 -7.28 8.90 -8.52
N LEU A 81 -6.02 8.86 -8.96
CA LEU A 81 -5.24 10.04 -9.36
C LEU A 81 -5.45 10.44 -10.82
N ASN A 82 -6.30 9.74 -11.57
CA ASN A 82 -6.48 9.88 -13.03
C ASN A 82 -5.20 9.64 -13.84
N ARG A 83 -4.29 8.81 -13.33
CA ARG A 83 -3.01 8.43 -13.95
C ARG A 83 -3.14 7.08 -14.64
N TYR A 84 -3.90 7.07 -15.74
CA TYR A 84 -4.34 5.84 -16.40
C TYR A 84 -3.22 5.04 -17.05
N GLU A 85 -2.18 5.69 -17.58
CA GLU A 85 -1.03 5.00 -18.18
C GLU A 85 -0.27 4.19 -17.13
N GLU A 86 -0.05 4.77 -15.96
CA GLU A 86 0.58 4.08 -14.84
C GLU A 86 -0.30 2.97 -14.29
N ALA A 87 -1.60 3.20 -14.13
CA ALA A 87 -2.53 2.15 -13.72
C ALA A 87 -2.47 0.93 -14.66
N LEU A 88 -2.54 1.15 -15.98
CA LEU A 88 -2.43 0.08 -16.98
C LEU A 88 -1.10 -0.66 -16.90
N LYS A 89 0.01 0.03 -16.62
CA LYS A 89 1.30 -0.62 -16.45
C LYS A 89 1.29 -1.65 -15.31
N TYR A 90 0.60 -1.36 -14.20
CA TYR A 90 0.49 -2.30 -13.08
C TYR A 90 -0.59 -3.36 -13.32
N GLN A 91 -1.68 -3.04 -14.03
CA GLN A 91 -2.70 -4.03 -14.40
C GLN A 91 -2.16 -5.14 -15.33
N LEU A 92 -1.10 -4.84 -16.09
CA LEU A 92 -0.53 -5.73 -17.10
C LEU A 92 0.81 -6.37 -16.68
N SER A 93 1.27 -6.13 -15.44
CA SER A 93 2.57 -6.62 -14.94
C SER A 93 2.47 -7.89 -14.12
#